data_AF-A0A6I2RBF2-F1
#
_entry.id   AF-A0A6I2RBF2-F1
#
_cell.length_a   1.000
_cell.length_b   1.000
_cell.length_c   1.000
_cell.angle_alpha   90.00
_cell.angle_beta   90.00
_cell.angle_gamma   90.00
#
_symmetry.space_group_name_H-M   'P 1'
#
loop_
_entity.id
_entity.type
_entity.pdbx_description
1 polymer ?
#
loop_
_entity_poly.entity_id
_entity_poly.type
_entity_poly.pdbx_seq_one_letter_code
_entity_poly.pdbx_strand_id
1 'polypeptide(L)'
;MTAINEALEELKAEYVPLLTALEDGASPYMSGHLFENHCLLYPTDTGRYLCLTFLREEYHTDLNTAHVFTLVYDREAGQQVTLADALALAGQTEDELYRTLASQYDPLLGEDVPGADLCIQNQALEGFRMGMDGQPVFYLTARTDDRDDSVQDAVSGSDNLYVWEEGVFTRYDQHVLEPEPLVSAEECLELDPPLWWQWHFANGTPKGGFLSENGAR
;
A
#
# COMPACT_ATOMS: atom_id res chain seq x y z
N MET A 1 12.22 12.79 -10.54
CA MET A 1 11.79 13.71 -9.46
C MET A 1 10.43 14.32 -9.75
N THR A 2 10.20 14.84 -10.96
CA THR A 2 8.88 15.36 -11.38
C THR A 2 7.74 14.36 -11.16
N ALA A 3 7.91 13.09 -11.56
CA ALA A 3 6.89 12.05 -11.41
C ALA A 3 6.46 11.76 -9.97
N ILE A 4 7.40 11.71 -9.01
CA ILE A 4 7.08 11.50 -7.58
C ILE A 4 6.27 12.68 -7.03
N ASN A 5 6.68 13.90 -7.36
CA ASN A 5 5.97 15.10 -6.90
C ASN A 5 4.58 15.21 -7.55
N GLU A 6 4.46 14.86 -8.82
CA GLU A 6 3.17 14.78 -9.53
C GLU A 6 2.25 13.75 -8.85
N ALA A 7 2.74 12.55 -8.58
CA ALA A 7 1.97 11.49 -7.92
C ALA A 7 1.55 11.88 -6.49
N LEU A 8 2.39 12.61 -5.75
CA LEU A 8 2.02 13.14 -4.42
C LEU A 8 0.98 14.26 -4.50
N GLU A 9 1.03 15.12 -5.53
CA GLU A 9 -0.01 16.14 -5.73
C GLU A 9 -1.33 15.51 -6.20
N GLU A 10 -1.29 14.45 -7.00
CA GLU A 10 -2.47 13.64 -7.35
C GLU A 10 -3.09 13.00 -6.11
N LEU A 11 -2.29 12.29 -5.30
CA LEU A 11 -2.74 11.72 -4.03
C LEU A 11 -3.35 12.79 -3.12
N LYS A 12 -2.69 13.94 -2.98
CA LYS A 12 -3.22 15.06 -2.19
C LYS A 12 -4.57 15.56 -2.73
N ALA A 13 -4.73 15.64 -4.06
CA ALA A 13 -5.97 16.06 -4.68
C ALA A 13 -7.15 15.10 -4.38
N GLU A 14 -6.88 13.80 -4.26
CA GLU A 14 -7.89 12.79 -3.88
C GLU A 14 -8.45 13.03 -2.47
N TYR A 15 -7.65 13.57 -1.55
CA TYR A 15 -8.06 13.85 -0.18
C TYR A 15 -8.72 15.24 0.01
N VAL A 16 -8.64 16.14 -0.99
CA VAL A 16 -9.24 17.49 -0.89
C VAL A 16 -10.75 17.47 -0.59
N PRO A 17 -11.58 16.61 -1.23
CA PRO A 17 -13.00 16.54 -0.92
C PRO A 17 -13.28 16.14 0.53
N LEU A 18 -12.54 15.17 1.08
CA LEU A 18 -12.65 14.76 2.47
C LEU A 18 -12.28 15.91 3.42
N LEU A 19 -11.14 16.56 3.17
CA LEU A 19 -10.68 17.69 3.98
C LEU A 19 -11.69 18.84 3.96
N THR A 20 -12.26 19.15 2.80
CA THR A 20 -13.30 20.18 2.65
C THR A 20 -14.57 19.80 3.43
N ALA A 21 -15.01 18.55 3.34
CA ALA A 21 -16.18 18.07 4.07
C ALA A 21 -15.98 18.14 5.60
N LEU A 22 -14.77 17.82 6.09
CA LEU A 22 -14.42 17.93 7.50
C LEU A 22 -14.39 19.39 7.97
N GLU A 23 -13.86 20.31 7.17
CA GLU A 23 -13.89 21.75 7.45
C GLU A 23 -15.31 22.32 7.54
N ASP A 24 -16.22 21.84 6.69
CA ASP A 24 -17.64 22.21 6.69
C ASP A 24 -18.46 21.56 7.82
N GLY A 25 -17.81 20.77 8.70
CA GLY A 25 -18.44 20.10 9.84
C GLY A 25 -19.32 18.92 9.43
N ALA A 26 -19.17 18.39 8.21
CA ALA A 26 -19.84 17.18 7.80
C ALA A 26 -19.23 15.98 8.54
N SER A 27 -20.08 15.08 9.03
CA SER A 27 -19.62 13.78 9.48
C SER A 27 -19.18 12.97 8.24
N PRO A 28 -17.94 12.48 8.16
CA PRO A 28 -17.44 11.72 7.01
C PRO A 28 -18.28 10.46 6.75
N TYR A 29 -18.97 9.95 7.77
CA TYR A 29 -19.88 8.80 7.71
C TYR A 29 -21.28 9.11 7.14
N MET A 30 -21.63 10.36 6.86
CA MET A 30 -23.03 10.80 6.61
C MET A 30 -23.34 11.26 5.18
N SER A 31 -22.34 11.40 4.30
CA SER A 31 -22.55 12.06 3.00
C SER A 31 -22.82 11.14 1.81
N GLY A 32 -22.86 9.81 1.99
CA GLY A 32 -23.03 8.87 0.87
C GLY A 32 -21.86 8.85 -0.12
N HIS A 33 -20.78 9.54 0.21
CA HIS A 33 -19.48 9.43 -0.43
C HIS A 33 -18.64 8.48 0.40
N LEU A 34 -18.15 7.40 -0.22
CA LEU A 34 -17.11 6.55 0.36
C LEU A 34 -15.83 7.37 0.26
N PHE A 35 -15.36 7.89 1.39
CA PHE A 35 -14.04 8.50 1.47
C PHE A 35 -13.12 7.48 2.11
N GLU A 36 -11.94 7.27 1.53
CA GLU A 36 -10.83 6.72 2.28
C GLU A 36 -10.61 7.58 3.53
N ASN A 37 -10.90 7.01 4.68
CA ASN A 37 -10.96 7.74 5.93
C ASN A 37 -9.66 7.65 6.72
N HIS A 38 -8.67 6.90 6.22
CA HIS A 38 -7.38 6.73 6.86
C HIS A 38 -6.25 6.58 5.84
N CYS A 39 -5.21 7.40 5.99
CA CYS A 39 -4.00 7.36 5.18
C CYS A 39 -2.77 7.40 6.12
N LEU A 40 -2.03 6.29 6.19
CA LEU A 40 -0.81 6.17 6.99
C LEU A 40 0.40 6.08 6.09
N LEU A 41 1.39 6.95 6.35
CA LEU A 41 2.67 6.93 5.66
C LEU A 41 3.71 6.17 6.49
N TYR A 42 4.32 5.16 5.86
CA TYR A 42 5.48 4.42 6.33
C TYR A 42 6.70 4.75 5.47
N PRO A 43 7.50 5.76 5.83
CA PRO A 43 8.70 6.11 5.09
C PRO A 43 9.85 5.21 5.53
N THR A 44 10.53 4.53 4.60
CA THR A 44 11.71 3.71 4.90
C THR A 44 12.93 4.16 4.10
N ASP A 45 14.12 3.99 4.67
CA ASP A 45 15.39 4.30 4.02
C ASP A 45 16.36 3.13 4.15
N THR A 46 16.67 2.50 3.03
CA THR A 46 17.61 1.36 2.97
C THR A 46 19.05 1.81 2.70
N GLY A 47 19.32 3.12 2.81
CA GLY A 47 20.56 3.77 2.38
C GLY A 47 20.53 4.12 0.89
N ARG A 48 20.21 3.14 0.03
CA ARG A 48 20.07 3.35 -1.43
C ARG A 48 18.66 3.78 -1.82
N TYR A 49 17.64 3.16 -1.24
CA TYR A 49 16.26 3.42 -1.64
C TYR A 49 15.52 4.19 -0.55
N LEU A 50 14.81 5.24 -0.97
CA LEU A 50 13.78 5.88 -0.16
C LEU A 50 12.43 5.32 -0.61
N CYS A 51 11.69 4.67 0.28
CA CYS A 51 10.36 4.15 -0.01
C CYS A 51 9.32 4.95 0.78
N LEU A 52 8.26 5.37 0.11
CA LEU A 52 7.07 5.95 0.72
C LEU A 52 5.93 4.97 0.52
N THR A 53 5.57 4.23 1.56
CA THR A 53 4.45 3.29 1.54
C THR A 53 3.25 3.93 2.23
N PHE A 54 2.16 4.12 1.49
CA PHE A 54 0.92 4.68 1.99
C PHE A 54 -0.10 3.56 2.14
N LEU A 55 -0.51 3.27 3.38
CA LEU A 55 -1.66 2.42 3.67
C LEU A 55 -2.91 3.30 3.61
N ARG A 56 -3.86 2.94 2.76
CA ARG A 56 -5.09 3.66 2.50
C ARG A 56 -6.24 2.74 2.87
N GLU A 57 -7.03 3.09 3.87
CA GLU A 57 -8.18 2.27 4.27
C GLU A 57 -9.48 2.90 3.76
N GLU A 58 -10.25 2.10 3.03
CA GLU A 58 -11.60 2.43 2.61
C GLU A 58 -12.61 1.60 3.43
N TYR A 59 -13.54 2.28 4.08
CA TYR A 59 -14.63 1.63 4.80
C TYR A 59 -15.78 1.28 3.83
N HIS A 60 -15.93 0.00 3.48
CA HIS A 60 -17.08 -0.50 2.70
C HIS A 60 -18.05 -1.22 3.64
N THR A 61 -19.23 -0.63 3.84
CA THR A 61 -20.38 -1.14 4.61
C THR A 61 -20.11 -1.56 6.07
N ASP A 62 -19.31 -2.59 6.26
CA ASP A 62 -18.99 -3.29 7.51
C ASP A 62 -17.58 -3.88 7.54
N LEU A 63 -16.78 -3.74 6.47
CA LEU A 63 -15.40 -4.20 6.38
C LEU A 63 -14.48 -3.09 5.87
N ASN A 64 -13.29 -3.01 6.43
CA ASN A 64 -12.22 -2.18 5.90
C ASN A 64 -11.51 -2.94 4.78
N THR A 65 -11.32 -2.26 3.66
CA THR A 65 -10.39 -2.71 2.62
C THR A 65 -9.18 -1.80 2.64
N ALA A 66 -8.02 -2.35 3.02
CA ALA A 66 -6.76 -1.67 2.88
C ALA A 66 -6.21 -1.80 1.45
N HIS A 67 -5.88 -0.65 0.87
CA HIS A 67 -5.09 -0.51 -0.33
C HIS A 67 -3.72 0.06 0.00
N VAL A 68 -2.77 -0.14 -0.92
CA VAL A 68 -1.42 0.36 -0.76
C VAL A 68 -1.03 1.18 -1.98
N PHE A 69 -0.50 2.37 -1.73
CA PHE A 69 0.16 3.16 -2.76
C PHE A 69 1.63 3.34 -2.40
N THR A 70 2.54 3.12 -3.35
CA THR A 70 3.98 3.17 -3.07
C THR A 70 4.75 4.04 -4.05
N LEU A 71 5.72 4.79 -3.52
CA LEU A 71 6.72 5.50 -4.30
C LEU A 71 8.12 5.08 -3.84
N VAL A 72 8.93 4.53 -4.75
CA VAL A 72 10.28 4.04 -4.45
C VAL A 72 11.29 4.83 -5.26
N TYR A 73 12.23 5.49 -4.60
CA TYR A 73 13.28 6.28 -5.23
C TYR A 73 14.65 5.66 -5.02
N ASP A 74 15.36 5.38 -6.12
CA ASP A 74 16.75 4.96 -6.11
C ASP A 74 17.66 6.20 -6.07
N ARG A 75 18.34 6.42 -4.95
CA ARG A 75 19.25 7.56 -4.76
C ARG A 75 20.52 7.45 -5.59
N GLU A 76 20.95 6.23 -5.90
CA GLU A 76 22.16 5.98 -6.69
C GLU A 76 21.89 6.25 -8.17
N ALA A 77 20.76 5.74 -8.69
CA ALA A 77 20.34 5.97 -10.07
C ALA A 77 19.68 7.35 -10.28
N GLY A 78 19.25 8.01 -9.20
CA GLY A 78 18.62 9.33 -9.24
C GLY A 78 17.18 9.33 -9.78
N GLN A 79 16.51 8.17 -9.80
CA GLN A 79 15.21 7.99 -10.45
C GLN A 79 14.25 7.12 -9.63
N GLN A 80 12.96 7.19 -9.95
CA GLN A 80 11.95 6.30 -9.38
C GLN A 80 12.13 4.89 -9.93
N VAL A 81 12.05 3.89 -9.05
CA VAL A 81 12.01 2.48 -9.42
C VAL A 81 10.60 2.14 -9.86
N THR A 82 10.44 1.51 -11.02
CA THR A 82 9.12 1.11 -11.51
C THR A 82 8.73 -0.27 -10.97
N LEU A 83 7.43 -0.59 -11.01
CA LEU A 83 6.95 -1.92 -10.66
C LEU A 83 7.58 -3.01 -11.55
N ALA A 84 7.78 -2.72 -12.84
CA ALA A 84 8.44 -3.63 -13.77
C ALA A 84 9.91 -3.90 -13.39
N ASP A 85 10.64 -2.88 -12.95
CA ASP A 85 12.02 -3.06 -12.47
C ASP A 85 12.07 -3.91 -11.20
N ALA A 86 11.13 -3.68 -10.27
CA ALA A 86 11.04 -4.46 -9.04
C ALA A 86 10.71 -5.93 -9.32
N LEU A 87 9.71 -6.21 -10.16
CA LEU A 87 9.37 -7.57 -10.59
C LEU A 87 10.56 -8.27 -11.26
N ALA A 88 11.25 -7.57 -12.16
CA ALA A 88 12.45 -8.10 -12.81
C ALA A 88 13.59 -8.39 -11.80
N LEU A 89 13.77 -7.53 -10.79
CA LEU A 89 14.77 -7.70 -9.74
C LEU A 89 14.49 -8.93 -8.87
N ALA A 90 13.22 -9.17 -8.53
CA ALA A 90 12.77 -10.36 -7.81
C ALA A 90 12.78 -11.64 -8.65
N GLY A 91 12.95 -11.53 -9.97
CA GLY A 91 12.76 -12.64 -10.90
C GLY A 91 11.31 -13.15 -10.92
N GLN A 92 10.35 -12.24 -10.74
CA GLN A 92 8.93 -12.54 -10.67
C GLN A 92 8.14 -11.88 -11.80
N THR A 93 6.95 -12.40 -12.05
CA THR A 93 5.90 -11.75 -12.82
C THR A 93 4.65 -11.59 -11.96
N GLU A 94 3.78 -10.66 -12.36
CA GLU A 94 2.49 -10.44 -11.68
C GLU A 94 1.65 -11.73 -11.63
N ASP A 95 1.55 -12.46 -12.76
CA ASP A 95 0.87 -13.76 -12.85
C ASP A 95 1.48 -14.84 -11.94
N GLU A 96 2.80 -14.80 -11.69
CA GLU A 96 3.46 -15.72 -10.76
C GLU A 96 3.14 -15.38 -9.31
N LEU A 97 3.10 -14.10 -8.96
CA LEU A 97 2.68 -13.65 -7.63
C LEU A 97 1.22 -14.05 -7.36
N TYR A 98 0.31 -13.85 -8.31
CA TYR A 98 -1.09 -14.24 -8.17
C TYR A 98 -1.28 -15.75 -8.01
N ARG A 99 -0.59 -16.56 -8.83
CA ARG A 99 -0.62 -18.02 -8.69
C ARG A 99 -0.02 -18.48 -7.37
N THR A 100 1.04 -17.84 -6.91
CA THR A 100 1.67 -18.16 -5.63
C THR A 100 0.73 -17.85 -4.47
N LEU A 101 0.07 -16.69 -4.49
CA LEU A 101 -0.92 -16.30 -3.48
C LEU A 101 -2.06 -17.32 -3.41
N ALA A 102 -2.69 -17.63 -4.54
CA ALA A 102 -3.78 -18.62 -4.61
C ALA A 102 -3.30 -20.01 -4.16
N SER A 103 -2.14 -20.48 -4.63
CA SER A 103 -1.61 -21.79 -4.22
C SER A 103 -1.32 -21.88 -2.73
N GLN A 104 -0.97 -20.76 -2.08
CA GLN A 104 -0.69 -20.72 -0.66
C GLN A 104 -1.97 -20.69 0.17
N TYR A 105 -2.96 -19.90 -0.23
CA TYR A 105 -4.15 -19.66 0.59
C TYR A 105 -5.36 -20.52 0.21
N ASP A 106 -5.64 -20.82 -1.06
CA ASP A 106 -6.81 -21.64 -1.46
C ASP A 106 -7.00 -22.91 -0.63
N PRO A 107 -5.95 -23.71 -0.32
CA PRO A 107 -6.10 -24.92 0.48
C PRO A 107 -6.49 -24.68 1.95
N LEU A 108 -6.24 -23.47 2.45
CA LEU A 108 -6.53 -23.03 3.82
C LEU A 108 -7.90 -22.35 3.91
N LEU A 109 -8.46 -21.90 2.77
CA LEU A 109 -9.75 -21.25 2.72
C LEU A 109 -10.86 -22.29 2.92
N GLY A 110 -11.81 -21.98 3.80
CA GLY A 110 -12.96 -22.85 4.09
C GLY A 110 -12.74 -23.85 5.24
N GLU A 111 -11.56 -23.87 5.88
CA GLU A 111 -11.36 -24.64 7.12
C GLU A 111 -12.38 -24.27 8.20
N ASP A 112 -12.77 -22.99 8.25
CA ASP A 112 -13.73 -22.45 9.21
C ASP A 112 -15.20 -22.44 8.71
N VAL A 113 -15.43 -22.74 7.42
CA VAL A 113 -16.77 -22.71 6.80
C VAL A 113 -17.09 -24.06 6.16
N PRO A 114 -17.69 -25.01 6.90
CA PRO A 114 -17.93 -26.37 6.42
C PRO A 114 -18.75 -26.40 5.12
N GLY A 115 -18.17 -26.98 4.07
CA GLY A 115 -18.84 -27.16 2.77
C GLY A 115 -18.79 -25.94 1.85
N ALA A 116 -18.08 -24.87 2.22
CA ALA A 116 -17.75 -23.78 1.30
C ALA A 116 -16.58 -24.16 0.39
N ASP A 117 -16.71 -23.87 -0.90
CA ASP A 117 -15.62 -23.94 -1.88
C ASP A 117 -15.10 -22.52 -2.09
N LEU A 118 -14.19 -22.10 -1.20
CA LEU A 118 -13.64 -20.75 -1.21
C LEU A 118 -12.34 -20.68 -2.03
N CYS A 119 -12.06 -19.52 -2.61
CA CYS A 119 -10.77 -19.26 -3.26
C CYS A 119 -10.36 -17.79 -3.23
N ILE A 120 -9.09 -17.54 -3.51
CA ILE A 120 -8.57 -16.20 -3.78
C ILE A 120 -9.04 -15.75 -5.17
N GLN A 121 -9.61 -14.55 -5.24
CA GLN A 121 -10.14 -13.93 -6.45
C GLN A 121 -9.72 -12.46 -6.55
N ASN A 122 -9.88 -11.87 -7.75
CA ASN A 122 -9.69 -10.44 -7.99
C ASN A 122 -8.37 -9.89 -7.45
N GLN A 123 -7.28 -10.64 -7.65
CA GLN A 123 -5.96 -10.23 -7.20
C GLN A 123 -5.52 -8.94 -7.92
N ALA A 124 -4.93 -8.02 -7.17
CA ALA A 124 -4.30 -6.82 -7.71
C ALA A 124 -2.95 -6.58 -7.04
N LEU A 125 -1.93 -6.28 -7.83
CA LEU A 125 -0.61 -5.87 -7.37
C LEU A 125 -0.59 -4.36 -7.15
N GLU A 126 -0.68 -3.97 -5.88
CA GLU A 126 -0.88 -2.58 -5.45
C GLU A 126 0.42 -1.77 -5.47
N GLY A 127 1.54 -2.40 -5.12
CA GLY A 127 2.82 -1.72 -5.09
C GLY A 127 3.94 -2.52 -4.45
N PHE A 128 5.03 -1.84 -4.11
CA PHE A 128 6.18 -2.45 -3.47
C PHE A 128 7.01 -1.46 -2.67
N ARG A 129 7.84 -1.98 -1.76
CA ARG A 129 8.97 -1.23 -1.17
C ARG A 129 10.25 -2.05 -1.35
N MET A 130 11.40 -1.40 -1.15
CA MET A 130 12.68 -2.10 -1.09
C MET A 130 12.99 -2.48 0.36
N GLY A 131 13.40 -3.73 0.57
CA GLY A 131 13.97 -4.23 1.80
C GLY A 131 15.44 -3.82 1.98
N MET A 132 15.96 -4.01 3.20
CA MET A 132 17.36 -3.68 3.55
C MET A 132 18.39 -4.50 2.77
N ASP A 133 18.00 -5.68 2.30
CA ASP A 133 18.78 -6.57 1.44
C ASP A 133 18.77 -6.16 -0.04
N GLY A 134 18.00 -5.11 -0.38
CA GLY A 134 17.83 -4.63 -1.74
C GLY A 134 16.87 -5.49 -2.57
N GLN A 135 16.11 -6.41 -1.97
CA GLN A 135 15.02 -7.11 -2.65
C GLN A 135 13.69 -6.36 -2.46
N PRO A 136 12.76 -6.46 -3.41
CA PRO A 136 11.44 -5.86 -3.27
C PRO A 136 10.53 -6.70 -2.37
N VAL A 137 9.72 -6.01 -1.57
CA VAL A 137 8.57 -6.53 -0.84
C VAL A 137 7.31 -6.04 -1.56
N PHE A 138 6.47 -6.96 -2.06
CA PHE A 138 5.27 -6.60 -2.83
C PHE A 138 4.02 -6.60 -1.95
N TYR A 139 3.08 -5.71 -2.28
CA TYR A 139 1.78 -5.61 -1.65
C TYR A 139 0.70 -5.98 -2.65
N LEU A 140 -0.18 -6.91 -2.27
CA LEU A 140 -1.27 -7.38 -3.11
C LEU A 140 -2.59 -7.33 -2.35
N THR A 141 -3.65 -6.87 -3.00
CA THR A 141 -5.01 -7.11 -2.53
C THR A 141 -5.60 -8.30 -3.24
N ALA A 142 -6.46 -9.05 -2.54
CA ALA A 142 -7.28 -10.07 -3.15
C ALA A 142 -8.53 -10.35 -2.32
N ARG A 143 -9.60 -10.74 -3.01
CA ARG A 143 -10.86 -11.14 -2.41
C ARG A 143 -10.81 -12.61 -2.02
N THR A 144 -11.29 -12.93 -0.82
CA THR A 144 -11.63 -14.30 -0.44
C THR A 144 -13.12 -14.46 -0.61
N ASP A 145 -13.56 -15.30 -1.55
CA ASP A 145 -14.99 -15.53 -1.81
C ASP A 145 -15.26 -16.96 -2.30
N ASP A 146 -16.54 -17.32 -2.44
CA ASP A 146 -16.95 -18.57 -3.08
C ASP A 146 -16.43 -18.65 -4.52
N ARG A 147 -15.85 -19.80 -4.90
CA ARG A 147 -15.19 -20.00 -6.20
C ARG A 147 -16.08 -19.68 -7.40
N ASP A 148 -17.39 -19.87 -7.23
CA ASP A 148 -18.42 -19.50 -8.19
C ASP A 148 -19.70 -19.10 -7.44
N ASP A 149 -19.89 -17.80 -7.22
CA ASP A 149 -21.07 -17.20 -6.59
C ASP A 149 -22.40 -17.64 -7.23
N SER A 150 -22.39 -18.05 -8.50
CA SER A 150 -23.60 -18.53 -9.19
C SER A 150 -23.99 -19.95 -8.79
N VAL A 151 -23.02 -20.73 -8.29
CA VAL A 151 -23.21 -22.09 -7.78
C VAL A 151 -23.47 -22.05 -6.28
N GLN A 152 -22.71 -21.23 -5.55
CA GLN A 152 -22.77 -21.15 -4.11
C GLN A 152 -22.37 -19.75 -3.64
N ASP A 153 -23.19 -19.16 -2.78
CA ASP A 153 -22.99 -17.85 -2.15
C ASP A 153 -23.09 -18.08 -0.63
N ALA A 154 -22.07 -18.76 -0.09
CA ALA A 154 -22.02 -19.19 1.30
C ALA A 154 -21.33 -18.15 2.19
N VAL A 155 -20.44 -17.34 1.64
CA VAL A 155 -19.78 -16.24 2.34
C VAL A 155 -19.97 -14.94 1.57
N SER A 156 -20.08 -13.82 2.28
CA SER A 156 -19.88 -12.53 1.64
C SER A 156 -18.38 -12.25 1.64
N GLY A 157 -17.74 -12.34 0.48
CA GLY A 157 -16.30 -12.25 0.41
C GLY A 157 -15.71 -10.94 0.92
N SER A 158 -14.51 -11.04 1.49
CA SER A 158 -13.75 -9.91 2.02
C SER A 158 -12.50 -9.66 1.19
N ASP A 159 -12.20 -8.38 0.95
CA ASP A 159 -10.93 -7.97 0.36
C ASP A 159 -9.86 -7.93 1.44
N ASN A 160 -8.70 -8.51 1.15
CA ASN A 160 -7.60 -8.68 2.10
C ASN A 160 -6.30 -8.19 1.49
N LEU A 161 -5.45 -7.59 2.33
CA LEU A 161 -4.10 -7.18 1.96
C LEU A 161 -3.09 -8.28 2.31
N TYR A 162 -2.19 -8.57 1.38
CA TYR A 162 -1.13 -9.56 1.48
C TYR A 162 0.22 -8.93 1.18
N VAL A 163 1.23 -9.33 1.95
CA VAL A 163 2.61 -8.90 1.80
C VAL A 163 3.42 -10.08 1.30
N TRP A 164 4.06 -9.95 0.14
CA TRP A 164 5.01 -10.91 -0.39
C TRP A 164 6.43 -10.50 -0.07
N GLU A 165 7.17 -11.40 0.57
CA GLU A 165 8.60 -11.22 0.88
C GLU A 165 9.29 -12.58 0.81
N GLU A 166 10.46 -12.64 0.18
CA GLU A 166 11.29 -13.85 0.07
C GLU A 166 10.54 -15.10 -0.43
N GLY A 167 9.55 -14.94 -1.31
CA GLY A 167 8.80 -16.06 -1.89
C GLY A 167 7.56 -16.50 -1.11
N VAL A 168 7.22 -15.84 -0.01
CA VAL A 168 6.10 -16.22 0.86
C VAL A 168 5.15 -15.04 1.05
N PHE A 169 3.85 -15.32 1.09
CA PHE A 169 2.85 -14.33 1.45
C PHE A 169 2.49 -14.36 2.93
N THR A 170 2.37 -13.19 3.56
CA THR A 170 1.73 -13.02 4.86
C THR A 170 0.49 -12.15 4.70
N ARG A 171 -0.64 -12.57 5.27
CA ARG A 171 -1.86 -11.74 5.27
C ARG A 171 -1.72 -10.65 6.34
N TYR A 172 -1.96 -9.41 5.97
CA TYR A 172 -2.06 -8.29 6.91
C TYR A 172 -3.41 -8.36 7.64
N ASP A 173 -3.37 -8.44 8.96
CA ASP A 173 -4.57 -8.59 9.79
C ASP A 173 -5.24 -7.24 10.04
N GLN A 174 -5.93 -6.73 9.02
CA GLN A 174 -6.62 -5.43 9.04
C GLN A 174 -7.96 -5.43 9.79
N HIS A 175 -8.46 -6.60 10.19
CA HIS A 175 -9.81 -6.77 10.74
C HIS A 175 -9.84 -6.80 12.28
N VAL A 176 -8.69 -6.57 12.92
CA VAL A 176 -8.58 -6.42 14.38
C VAL A 176 -8.75 -4.96 14.79
N LEU A 177 -9.09 -4.73 16.07
CA LEU A 177 -9.35 -3.38 16.59
C LEU A 177 -8.12 -2.45 16.50
N GLU A 178 -6.93 -3.03 16.69
CA GLU A 178 -5.64 -2.33 16.68
C GLU A 178 -4.69 -3.14 15.81
N PRO A 179 -4.69 -2.94 14.48
CA PRO A 179 -3.80 -3.67 13.59
C PRO A 179 -2.35 -3.25 13.86
N GLU A 180 -1.43 -4.21 13.79
CA GLU A 180 0.00 -3.91 13.81
C GLU A 180 0.37 -3.02 12.62
N PRO A 181 1.42 -2.20 12.70
CA PRO A 181 1.91 -1.42 11.57
C PRO A 181 2.18 -2.29 10.33
N LEU A 182 1.76 -1.83 9.14
CA LEU A 182 2.05 -2.53 7.87
C LEU A 182 3.56 -2.68 7.64
N VAL A 183 4.34 -1.67 8.07
CA VAL A 183 5.80 -1.68 8.04
C VAL A 183 6.29 -1.47 9.47
N SER A 184 7.26 -2.28 9.88
CA SER A 184 7.80 -2.25 11.23
C SER A 184 8.40 -0.88 11.58
N ALA A 185 8.28 -0.47 12.84
CA ALA A 185 8.83 0.81 13.30
C ALA A 185 10.36 0.85 13.17
N GLU A 186 11.03 -0.30 13.27
CA GLU A 186 12.48 -0.45 13.10
C GLU A 186 12.95 -0.15 11.68
N GLU A 187 12.10 -0.35 10.67
CA GLU A 187 12.38 -0.02 9.27
C GLU A 187 12.02 1.44 8.92
N CYS A 188 11.11 2.04 9.69
CA CYS A 188 10.64 3.39 9.42
C CYS A 188 11.64 4.47 9.82
N LEU A 189 11.72 5.52 9.01
CA LEU A 189 12.44 6.74 9.32
C LEU A 189 11.77 7.47 10.48
N GLU A 190 12.54 7.78 11.52
CA GLU A 190 12.12 8.72 12.55
C GLU A 190 12.18 10.14 11.99
N LEU A 191 11.00 10.77 11.85
CA LEU A 191 10.85 12.12 11.32
C LEU A 191 10.48 13.09 12.45
N ASP A 192 11.49 13.64 13.11
CA ASP A 192 11.32 14.71 14.10
C ASP A 192 12.07 16.00 13.68
N PRO A 193 11.37 17.09 13.31
CA PRO A 193 9.92 17.24 13.31
C PRO A 193 9.25 16.49 12.14
N PRO A 194 7.93 16.23 12.19
CA PRO A 194 7.21 15.53 11.11
C PRO A 194 7.43 16.15 9.72
N LEU A 195 7.32 15.33 8.67
CA LEU A 195 7.66 15.73 7.29
C LEU A 195 6.94 17.01 6.84
N TRP A 196 5.64 17.13 7.16
CA TRP A 196 4.84 18.31 6.82
C TRP A 196 5.40 19.58 7.47
N TRP A 197 5.93 19.50 8.70
CA TRP A 197 6.54 20.62 9.41
C TRP A 197 7.86 21.02 8.75
N GLN A 198 8.68 20.02 8.40
CA GLN A 198 9.93 20.25 7.67
C GLN A 198 9.65 20.97 6.35
N TRP A 199 8.67 20.52 5.58
CA TRP A 199 8.35 21.12 4.29
C TRP A 199 7.69 22.49 4.42
N HIS A 200 6.70 22.64 5.29
CA HIS A 200 5.96 23.89 5.44
C HIS A 200 6.86 25.06 5.89
N PHE A 201 7.77 24.82 6.84
CA PHE A 201 8.58 25.90 7.42
C PHE A 201 9.98 26.05 6.81
N ALA A 202 10.50 25.07 6.06
CA ALA A 202 11.80 25.16 5.40
C ALA A 202 11.73 25.62 3.93
N ASN A 203 10.66 26.28 3.49
CA ASN A 203 10.39 26.60 2.07
C ASN A 203 10.25 25.37 1.15
N GLY A 204 9.60 24.31 1.62
CA GLY A 204 8.99 23.30 0.75
C GLY A 204 9.89 22.19 0.23
N THR A 205 11.14 22.08 0.69
CA THR A 205 12.03 20.98 0.29
C THR A 205 12.62 20.28 1.52
N PRO A 206 12.73 18.93 1.50
CA PRO A 206 13.36 18.21 2.58
C PRO A 206 14.79 18.71 2.79
N LYS A 207 15.23 18.87 4.05
CA LYS A 207 16.65 19.07 4.35
C LYS A 207 17.42 17.82 3.91
N GLY A 208 18.00 17.84 2.71
CA GLY A 208 18.64 16.68 2.08
C GLY A 208 17.81 15.95 1.01
N GLY A 209 16.72 16.54 0.50
CA GLY A 209 16.01 16.02 -0.68
C GLY A 209 15.70 17.10 -1.71
N PHE A 210 15.41 16.75 -2.96
CA PHE A 210 16.46 16.34 -3.90
C PHE A 210 16.83 17.58 -4.72
N LEU A 211 17.97 18.20 -4.43
CA LEU A 211 18.55 19.17 -5.34
C LEU A 211 19.04 18.38 -6.56
N SER A 212 18.57 18.71 -7.76
CA SER A 212 19.44 18.53 -8.92
C SER A 212 20.60 19.51 -8.71
N GLU A 213 21.70 19.04 -8.13
CA GLU A 213 22.98 19.74 -8.28
C GLU A 213 23.42 19.60 -9.74
N ASN A 214 22.69 20.24 -10.65
CA ASN A 214 23.27 20.74 -11.88
C ASN A 214 23.60 22.22 -11.66
N GLY A 215 24.73 22.41 -10.99
CA GLY A 215 25.79 23.25 -11.51
C GLY A 215 25.57 24.75 -11.42
N ALA A 216 26.32 25.37 -10.51
CA ALA A 216 26.86 26.68 -10.79
C ALA A 216 27.60 26.67 -12.15
N ARG A 217 27.03 27.35 -13.14
CA ARG A 217 27.67 28.42 -13.94
C ARG A 217 26.63 29.21 -14.71
#